data_AF-A0A8C0IVQ1-F1
#
_entry.id   AF-A0A8C0IVQ1-F1
#
_cell.length_a   1.000
_cell.length_b   1.000
_cell.length_c   1.000
_cell.angle_alpha   90.00
_cell.angle_beta   90.00
_cell.angle_gamma   90.00
#
_symmetry.space_group_name_H-M   'P 1'
#
loop_
_entity.id
_entity.type
_entity.pdbx_description
1 polymer ?
#
loop_
_entity_poly.entity_id
_entity_poly.type
_entity_poly.pdbx_seq_one_letter_code
_entity_poly.pdbx_strand_id
1 'polypeptide(L)'
;MFPSLDTLVLANNHLTTIEESNESLARLFPNLRSISLHRSGLHCWEDIDKLNSFPKLEEVRLLGIPLLQSYTTEERRKLLIARLPSIIKLNGSVITDGEREDSERFFIRYYLDFPPEEVPFRYHELVTKYGKLEPLAVVDLRPRSSAKVEVHFKDKVEEISIRLDQTVAELKKQLKTVVHLSTSNMLLYYFDHEAPFGPEEMKYNSRALHSYGIQDGDKFFVEPKSK
;
A
#
# COMPACT_ATOMS: atom_id res chain seq x y z
N MET A 1 16.68 -40.22 -16.32
CA MET A 1 17.37 -39.11 -15.64
C MET A 1 17.97 -38.20 -16.70
N PHE A 2 17.82 -36.89 -16.55
CA PHE A 2 18.30 -35.89 -17.53
C PHE A 2 19.32 -34.96 -16.87
N PRO A 3 20.55 -35.47 -16.59
CA PRO A 3 21.52 -34.75 -15.77
C PRO A 3 22.07 -33.50 -16.46
N SER A 4 22.02 -33.40 -17.78
CA SER A 4 22.53 -32.23 -18.52
C SER A 4 21.42 -31.25 -18.96
N LEU A 5 20.15 -31.53 -18.60
CA LEU A 5 19.04 -30.67 -18.99
C LEU A 5 19.06 -29.39 -18.17
N ASP A 6 19.29 -28.28 -18.86
CA ASP A 6 19.34 -26.93 -18.28
C ASP A 6 18.01 -26.19 -18.40
N THR A 7 17.33 -26.33 -19.54
CA THR A 7 16.09 -25.63 -19.85
C THR A 7 15.01 -26.62 -20.30
N LEU A 8 13.81 -26.52 -19.71
CA LEU A 8 12.65 -27.34 -20.03
C LEU A 8 11.47 -26.45 -20.43
N VAL A 9 10.99 -26.62 -21.67
CA VAL A 9 9.84 -25.85 -22.19
C VAL A 9 8.66 -26.78 -22.39
N LEU A 10 7.60 -26.57 -21.62
CA LEU A 10 6.34 -27.31 -21.65
C LEU A 10 5.15 -26.38 -21.93
N ALA A 11 5.39 -25.27 -22.64
CA ALA A 11 4.36 -24.29 -22.95
C ALA A 11 3.24 -24.86 -23.83
N ASN A 12 1.99 -24.47 -23.56
CA ASN A 12 0.77 -24.93 -24.24
C ASN A 12 0.52 -26.45 -24.12
N ASN A 13 0.98 -27.08 -23.05
CA ASN A 13 0.61 -28.45 -22.72
C ASN A 13 -0.48 -28.50 -21.65
N HIS A 14 -1.35 -29.51 -21.71
CA HIS A 14 -2.40 -29.75 -20.71
C HIS A 14 -1.87 -30.41 -19.43
N LEU A 15 -0.75 -29.92 -18.90
CA LEU A 15 -0.23 -30.37 -17.61
C LEU A 15 -1.12 -29.81 -16.49
N THR A 16 -1.95 -30.66 -15.89
CA THR A 16 -2.88 -30.28 -14.82
C THR A 16 -2.31 -30.49 -13.43
N THR A 17 -1.39 -31.45 -13.28
CA THR A 17 -0.69 -31.77 -12.03
C THR A 17 0.73 -32.27 -12.30
N ILE A 18 1.62 -32.11 -11.34
CA ILE A 18 2.96 -32.71 -11.33
C ILE A 18 2.89 -33.92 -10.42
N GLU A 19 2.90 -35.15 -10.93
CA GLU A 19 2.66 -36.35 -10.12
C GLU A 19 3.90 -36.80 -9.33
N GLU A 20 5.09 -36.49 -9.84
CA GLU A 20 6.35 -36.95 -9.27
C GLU A 20 6.58 -36.40 -7.85
N SER A 21 7.25 -37.22 -7.02
CA SER A 21 7.70 -36.78 -5.70
C SER A 21 8.83 -35.76 -5.81
N ASN A 22 9.03 -34.97 -4.76
CA ASN A 22 10.09 -33.96 -4.70
C ASN A 22 11.48 -34.58 -4.92
N GLU A 23 11.75 -35.75 -4.34
CA GLU A 23 13.02 -36.48 -4.51
C GLU A 23 13.20 -36.98 -5.94
N SER A 24 12.10 -37.38 -6.58
CA SER A 24 12.10 -37.86 -7.96
C SER A 24 12.38 -36.71 -8.93
N LEU A 25 11.73 -35.55 -8.75
CA LEU A 25 11.98 -34.35 -9.55
C LEU A 25 13.44 -33.88 -9.43
N ALA A 26 13.95 -33.77 -8.20
CA ALA A 26 15.33 -33.39 -7.92
C ALA A 26 16.34 -34.34 -8.58
N ARG A 27 16.04 -35.64 -8.56
CA ARG A 27 16.89 -36.68 -9.18
C ARG A 27 16.80 -36.66 -10.70
N LEU A 28 15.61 -36.46 -11.26
CA LEU A 28 15.39 -36.48 -12.70
C LEU A 28 16.04 -35.28 -13.39
N PHE A 29 16.04 -34.12 -12.75
CA PHE A 29 16.44 -32.83 -13.33
C PHE A 29 17.41 -32.05 -12.41
N PRO A 30 18.59 -32.61 -12.06
CA PRO A 30 19.48 -32.03 -11.06
C PRO A 30 20.15 -30.71 -11.49
N ASN A 31 20.17 -30.41 -12.79
CA ASN A 31 20.79 -29.21 -13.35
C ASN A 31 19.80 -28.29 -14.07
N LEU A 32 18.49 -28.48 -13.88
CA LEU A 32 17.48 -27.62 -14.49
C LEU A 32 17.50 -26.23 -13.86
N ARG A 33 17.69 -25.20 -14.70
CA ARG A 33 17.77 -23.79 -14.32
C ARG A 33 16.56 -22.99 -14.79
N SER A 34 15.95 -23.38 -15.90
CA SER A 34 14.82 -22.67 -16.49
C SER A 34 13.68 -23.61 -16.83
N ILE A 35 12.47 -23.29 -16.37
CA ILE A 35 11.25 -24.03 -16.73
C ILE A 35 10.16 -23.09 -17.22
N SER A 36 9.54 -23.46 -18.33
CA SER A 36 8.39 -22.75 -18.90
C SER A 36 7.16 -23.65 -18.89
N LEU A 37 6.17 -23.26 -18.11
CA LEU A 37 4.86 -23.90 -17.96
C LEU A 37 3.75 -22.96 -18.45
N HIS A 38 4.06 -22.10 -19.43
CA HIS A 38 3.09 -21.18 -19.99
C HIS A 38 1.84 -21.90 -20.47
N ARG A 39 0.67 -21.39 -20.09
CA ARG A 39 -0.63 -21.93 -20.51
C ARG A 39 -0.77 -23.43 -20.21
N SER A 40 -0.16 -23.89 -19.12
CA SER A 40 -0.45 -25.19 -18.52
C SER A 40 -1.75 -25.17 -17.73
N GLY A 41 -2.33 -26.34 -17.49
CA GLY A 41 -3.60 -26.51 -16.78
C GLY A 41 -3.49 -26.57 -15.26
N LEU A 42 -2.41 -26.06 -14.67
CA LEU A 42 -2.20 -26.10 -13.21
C LEU A 42 -3.30 -25.33 -12.49
N HIS A 43 -3.85 -25.95 -11.45
CA HIS A 43 -5.06 -25.48 -10.76
C HIS A 43 -4.91 -25.46 -9.24
N CYS A 44 -3.76 -25.89 -8.70
CA CYS A 44 -3.47 -25.85 -7.27
C CYS A 44 -2.04 -25.36 -6.98
N TRP A 45 -1.81 -24.85 -5.77
CA TRP A 45 -0.54 -24.26 -5.39
C TRP A 45 0.54 -25.30 -5.11
N GLU A 46 0.14 -26.51 -4.72
CA GLU A 46 1.03 -27.63 -4.41
C GLU A 46 1.90 -28.01 -5.62
N ASP A 47 1.33 -27.97 -6.82
CA ASP A 47 2.10 -28.20 -8.06
C ASP A 47 3.13 -27.10 -8.33
N ILE A 48 2.84 -25.85 -7.96
CA ILE A 48 3.81 -24.76 -8.08
C ILE A 48 4.90 -24.92 -7.02
N ASP A 49 4.54 -25.28 -5.79
CA ASP A 49 5.47 -25.45 -4.68
C ASP A 49 6.45 -26.62 -4.96
N LYS A 50 6.05 -27.64 -5.74
CA LYS A 50 6.94 -28.72 -6.21
C LYS A 50 8.13 -28.23 -7.03
N LEU A 51 8.04 -27.05 -7.66
CA LEU A 51 9.17 -26.45 -8.38
C LEU A 51 10.37 -26.15 -7.46
N ASN A 52 10.13 -25.98 -6.14
CA ASN A 52 11.20 -25.84 -5.15
C ASN A 52 12.07 -27.09 -5.00
N SER A 53 11.65 -28.23 -5.55
CA SER A 53 12.43 -29.47 -5.55
C SER A 53 13.62 -29.43 -6.50
N PHE A 54 13.64 -28.50 -7.46
CA PHE A 54 14.72 -28.36 -8.42
C PHE A 54 15.88 -27.54 -7.80
N PRO A 55 17.05 -28.16 -7.56
CA PRO A 55 18.09 -27.54 -6.73
C PRO A 55 18.78 -26.33 -7.36
N LYS A 56 18.67 -26.15 -8.69
CA LYS A 56 19.32 -25.07 -9.45
C LYS A 56 18.33 -24.17 -10.20
N LEU A 57 17.04 -24.26 -9.88
CA LEU A 57 16.02 -23.52 -10.60
C LEU A 57 16.10 -22.03 -10.30
N GLU A 58 16.30 -21.25 -11.36
CA GLU A 58 16.56 -19.82 -11.33
C GLU A 58 15.48 -19.03 -12.10
N GLU A 59 14.94 -19.59 -13.20
CA GLU A 59 13.93 -18.95 -14.04
C GLU A 59 12.67 -19.79 -14.15
N VAL A 60 11.52 -19.18 -13.85
CA VAL A 60 10.20 -19.80 -14.01
C VAL A 60 9.30 -18.94 -14.88
N ARG A 61 8.55 -19.58 -15.77
CA ARG A 61 7.53 -18.91 -16.58
C ARG A 61 6.16 -19.58 -16.45
N LEU A 62 5.19 -18.82 -15.96
CA LEU A 62 3.86 -19.25 -15.51
C LEU A 62 2.73 -18.33 -16.03
N LEU A 63 2.91 -17.64 -17.15
CA LEU A 63 1.79 -16.89 -17.75
C LEU A 63 0.72 -17.83 -18.29
N GLY A 64 -0.55 -17.49 -18.08
CA GLY A 64 -1.69 -18.24 -18.60
C GLY A 64 -2.09 -19.46 -17.77
N ILE A 65 -1.65 -19.56 -16.52
CA ILE A 65 -2.06 -20.62 -15.59
C ILE A 65 -3.47 -20.34 -15.03
N PRO A 66 -4.43 -21.28 -15.10
CA PRO A 66 -5.78 -21.13 -14.56
C PRO A 66 -5.83 -20.72 -13.09
N LEU A 67 -5.03 -21.34 -12.22
CA LEU A 67 -4.93 -21.00 -10.80
C LEU A 67 -4.72 -19.50 -10.55
N LEU A 68 -3.96 -18.84 -11.43
CA LEU A 68 -3.54 -17.46 -11.24
C LEU A 68 -4.56 -16.43 -11.75
N GLN A 69 -5.67 -16.85 -12.37
CA GLN A 69 -6.59 -15.93 -13.06
C GLN A 69 -7.41 -15.06 -12.11
N SER A 70 -7.70 -15.54 -10.90
CA SER A 70 -8.50 -14.83 -9.87
C SER A 70 -7.76 -13.67 -9.20
N TYR A 71 -6.44 -13.63 -9.30
CA TYR A 71 -5.58 -12.65 -8.63
C TYR A 71 -5.32 -11.43 -9.52
N THR A 72 -5.02 -10.27 -8.93
CA THR A 72 -4.46 -9.13 -9.69
C THR A 72 -3.04 -9.43 -10.18
N THR A 73 -2.54 -8.68 -11.18
CA THR A 73 -1.17 -8.86 -11.70
C THR A 73 -0.11 -8.76 -10.59
N GLU A 74 -0.30 -7.81 -9.68
CA GLU A 74 0.58 -7.57 -8.53
C GLU A 74 0.57 -8.76 -7.56
N GLU A 75 -0.62 -9.24 -7.17
CA GLU A 75 -0.78 -10.36 -6.25
C GLU A 75 -0.19 -11.65 -6.83
N ARG A 76 -0.48 -11.97 -8.11
CA ARG A 76 0.09 -13.16 -8.78
C ARG A 76 1.60 -13.18 -8.66
N ARG A 77 2.23 -12.05 -8.94
CA ARG A 77 3.68 -11.91 -8.93
C ARG A 77 4.24 -12.07 -7.52
N LYS A 78 3.68 -11.35 -6.54
CA LYS A 78 4.12 -11.42 -5.14
C LYS A 78 3.95 -12.82 -4.54
N LEU A 79 2.81 -13.47 -4.79
CA LEU A 79 2.55 -14.83 -4.32
C LEU A 79 3.55 -15.84 -4.90
N LEU A 80 3.84 -15.76 -6.21
CA LEU A 80 4.82 -16.64 -6.86
C LEU A 80 6.25 -16.42 -6.34
N ILE A 81 6.66 -15.16 -6.19
CA ILE A 81 8.01 -14.81 -5.69
C ILE A 81 8.20 -15.33 -4.27
N ALA A 82 7.19 -15.16 -3.41
CA ALA A 82 7.26 -15.62 -2.02
C ALA A 82 7.27 -17.15 -1.90
N ARG A 83 6.54 -17.87 -2.76
CA ARG A 83 6.48 -19.34 -2.80
C ARG A 83 7.72 -20.00 -3.40
N LEU A 84 8.40 -19.31 -4.30
CA LEU A 84 9.59 -19.80 -5.00
C LEU A 84 10.84 -19.02 -4.53
N PRO A 85 11.44 -19.38 -3.37
CA PRO A 85 12.58 -18.65 -2.81
C PRO A 85 13.83 -18.65 -3.68
N SER A 86 14.07 -19.69 -4.49
CA SER A 86 15.32 -19.85 -5.25
C SER A 86 15.37 -19.09 -6.56
N ILE A 87 14.21 -18.70 -7.11
CA ILE A 87 14.17 -18.10 -8.45
C ILE A 87 14.68 -16.66 -8.41
N ILE A 88 15.40 -16.26 -9.46
CA ILE A 88 15.89 -14.89 -9.65
C ILE A 88 15.17 -14.18 -10.80
N LYS A 89 14.37 -14.93 -11.58
CA LYS A 89 13.63 -14.41 -12.72
C LYS A 89 12.26 -15.08 -12.85
N LEU A 90 11.22 -14.26 -12.99
CA LEU A 90 9.84 -14.72 -13.14
C LEU A 90 9.22 -14.09 -14.38
N ASN A 91 8.73 -14.91 -15.31
CA ASN A 91 8.10 -14.47 -16.55
C ASN A 91 8.95 -13.51 -17.38
N GLY A 92 10.28 -13.67 -17.35
CA GLY A 92 11.20 -12.85 -18.11
C GLY A 92 11.76 -11.63 -17.36
N SER A 93 11.21 -11.24 -16.20
CA SER A 93 11.72 -10.12 -15.41
C SER A 93 12.51 -10.57 -14.17
N VAL A 94 13.59 -9.85 -13.89
CA VAL A 94 14.45 -10.07 -12.73
C VAL A 94 13.68 -9.78 -11.45
N ILE A 95 13.94 -10.56 -10.42
CA ILE A 95 13.44 -10.34 -9.06
C ILE A 95 14.55 -9.66 -8.28
N THR A 96 14.28 -8.46 -7.78
CA THR A 96 15.23 -7.74 -6.92
C THR A 96 15.11 -8.20 -5.47
N ASP A 97 16.14 -7.97 -4.67
CA ASP A 97 16.09 -8.31 -3.24
C ASP A 97 14.98 -7.55 -2.51
N GLY A 98 14.77 -6.27 -2.85
CA GLY A 98 13.67 -5.47 -2.32
C GLY A 98 12.30 -6.01 -2.72
N GLU A 99 12.12 -6.39 -3.99
CA GLU A 99 10.88 -7.02 -4.45
C GLU A 99 10.62 -8.35 -3.74
N ARG A 100 11.67 -9.14 -3.50
CA ARG A 100 11.58 -10.41 -2.79
C ARG A 100 11.14 -10.20 -1.35
N GLU A 101 11.77 -9.27 -0.64
CA GLU A 101 11.37 -8.91 0.72
C GLU A 101 9.92 -8.43 0.77
N ASP A 102 9.53 -7.50 -0.10
CA ASP A 102 8.16 -6.98 -0.19
C ASP A 102 7.15 -8.08 -0.48
N SER A 103 7.48 -9.00 -1.39
CA SER A 103 6.64 -10.15 -1.74
C SER A 103 6.47 -11.12 -0.57
N GLU A 104 7.54 -11.41 0.16
CA GLU A 104 7.50 -12.28 1.33
C GLU A 104 6.71 -11.64 2.49
N ARG A 105 6.85 -10.34 2.72
CA ARG A 105 6.06 -9.61 3.72
C ARG A 105 4.58 -9.52 3.32
N PHE A 106 4.31 -9.30 2.04
CA PHE A 106 2.95 -9.38 1.49
C PHE A 106 2.35 -10.76 1.71
N PHE A 107 3.12 -11.83 1.49
CA PHE A 107 2.66 -13.21 1.67
C PHE A 107 2.22 -13.51 3.11
N ILE A 108 2.98 -13.04 4.11
CA ILE A 108 2.58 -13.13 5.52
C ILE A 108 1.21 -12.47 5.71
N ARG A 109 1.07 -11.22 5.25
CA ARG A 109 -0.17 -10.45 5.39
C ARG A 109 -1.35 -11.09 4.66
N TYR A 110 -1.10 -11.68 3.50
CA TYR A 110 -2.11 -12.33 2.67
C TYR A 110 -2.76 -13.51 3.39
N TYR A 111 -1.99 -14.29 4.16
CA TYR A 111 -2.47 -15.47 4.87
C TYR A 111 -2.86 -15.22 6.34
N LEU A 112 -2.91 -13.95 6.80
CA LEU A 112 -3.22 -13.63 8.22
C LEU A 112 -4.59 -14.16 8.66
N ASP A 113 -5.59 -13.99 7.81
CA ASP A 113 -7.00 -14.31 8.12
C ASP A 113 -7.44 -15.67 7.57
N PHE A 114 -6.51 -16.46 7.02
CA PHE A 114 -6.81 -17.78 6.47
C PHE A 114 -6.90 -18.84 7.58
N PRO A 115 -7.77 -19.85 7.44
CA PRO A 115 -7.78 -21.00 8.34
C PRO A 115 -6.41 -21.70 8.37
N PRO A 116 -5.93 -22.18 9.53
CA PRO A 116 -4.62 -22.84 9.63
C PRO A 116 -4.40 -24.00 8.66
N GLU A 117 -5.47 -24.68 8.24
CA GLU A 117 -5.44 -25.79 7.29
C GLU A 117 -5.16 -25.35 5.85
N GLU A 118 -5.45 -24.09 5.51
CA GLU A 118 -5.25 -23.51 4.17
C GLU A 118 -3.94 -22.73 4.05
N VAL A 119 -3.23 -22.55 5.16
CA VAL A 119 -1.98 -21.79 5.22
C VAL A 119 -0.82 -22.68 4.74
N PRO A 120 -0.08 -22.27 3.69
CA PRO A 120 1.03 -23.05 3.15
C PRO A 120 2.21 -23.07 4.13
N PHE A 121 3.00 -24.15 4.14
CA PHE A 121 4.19 -24.29 5.00
C PHE A 121 5.14 -23.08 4.89
N ARG A 122 5.27 -22.52 3.68
CA ARG A 122 6.08 -21.32 3.40
C ARG A 122 5.74 -20.14 4.31
N TYR A 123 4.47 -19.98 4.71
CA TYR A 123 4.06 -18.93 5.63
C TYR A 123 4.80 -19.02 6.97
N HIS A 124 4.92 -20.23 7.53
CA HIS A 124 5.58 -20.43 8.83
C HIS A 124 7.08 -20.14 8.76
N GLU A 125 7.73 -20.48 7.64
CA GLU A 125 9.13 -20.11 7.39
C GLU A 125 9.31 -18.59 7.37
N LEU A 126 8.41 -17.88 6.69
CA LEU A 126 8.45 -16.43 6.56
C LEU A 126 8.13 -15.73 7.88
N VAL A 127 7.18 -16.22 8.67
CA VAL A 127 6.91 -15.72 10.03
C VAL A 127 8.10 -15.94 10.95
N THR A 128 8.82 -17.06 10.81
CA THR A 128 10.07 -17.30 11.55
C THR A 128 11.15 -16.28 11.17
N LYS A 129 11.22 -15.91 9.88
CA LYS A 129 12.20 -14.96 9.34
C LYS A 129 11.89 -13.49 9.70
N TYR A 130 10.63 -13.06 9.58
CA TYR A 130 10.22 -11.65 9.67
C TYR A 130 9.40 -11.31 10.91
N GLY A 131 8.97 -12.30 11.68
CA GLY A 131 7.97 -12.15 12.72
C GLY A 131 6.53 -12.13 12.17
N LYS A 132 5.57 -12.02 13.08
CA LYS A 132 4.16 -11.79 12.72
C LYS A 132 4.00 -10.32 12.33
N LEU A 133 3.59 -10.07 11.09
CA LEU A 133 3.37 -8.72 10.58
C LEU A 133 1.91 -8.33 10.73
N GLU A 134 1.67 -7.16 11.31
CA GLU A 134 0.33 -6.57 11.35
C GLU A 134 -0.14 -6.15 9.93
N PRO A 135 -1.46 -6.05 9.71
CA PRO A 135 -2.02 -5.42 8.53
C PRO A 135 -1.44 -4.02 8.29
N LEU A 136 -1.36 -3.62 7.02
CA LEU A 136 -0.93 -2.26 6.69
C LEU A 136 -2.00 -1.25 7.14
N ALA A 137 -1.59 -0.21 7.85
CA ALA A 137 -2.47 0.89 8.19
C ALA A 137 -2.92 1.61 6.91
N VAL A 138 -4.23 1.82 6.77
CA VAL A 138 -4.78 2.65 5.70
C VAL A 138 -4.56 4.10 6.08
N VAL A 139 -3.48 4.69 5.58
CA VAL A 139 -3.17 6.10 5.78
C VAL A 139 -3.68 6.88 4.58
N ASP A 140 -4.66 7.76 4.79
CA ASP A 140 -5.07 8.71 3.77
C ASP A 140 -4.05 9.85 3.70
N LEU A 141 -3.14 9.76 2.73
CA LEU A 141 -2.12 10.78 2.47
C LEU A 141 -2.64 11.94 1.59
N ARG A 142 -3.94 11.95 1.23
CA ARG A 142 -4.50 13.07 0.46
C ARG A 142 -4.34 14.36 1.27
N PRO A 143 -3.91 15.46 0.65
CA PRO A 143 -3.87 16.75 1.31
C PRO A 143 -5.25 17.09 1.88
N ARG A 144 -5.32 17.48 3.15
CA ARG A 144 -6.57 17.97 3.75
C ARG A 144 -7.01 19.21 2.97
N SER A 145 -8.23 19.17 2.43
CA SER A 145 -8.81 20.28 1.65
C SER A 145 -9.78 21.15 2.48
N SER A 146 -10.20 20.66 3.64
CA SER A 146 -11.08 21.36 4.57
C SER A 146 -10.73 21.05 6.01
N ALA A 147 -11.07 21.96 6.92
CA ALA A 147 -10.98 21.78 8.36
C ALA A 147 -12.25 22.31 9.04
N LYS A 148 -12.68 21.67 10.13
CA LYS A 148 -13.71 22.17 11.05
C LYS A 148 -13.07 22.99 12.14
N VAL A 149 -13.45 24.25 12.27
CA VAL A 149 -12.78 25.22 13.15
C VAL A 149 -13.79 25.99 13.98
N GLU A 150 -13.38 26.43 15.16
CA GLU A 150 -14.19 27.26 16.04
C GLU A 150 -13.93 28.74 15.76
N VAL A 151 -14.98 29.50 15.51
CA VAL A 151 -14.91 30.96 15.35
C VAL A 151 -15.48 31.63 16.58
N HIS A 152 -14.62 32.34 17.29
CA HIS A 152 -14.92 33.07 18.51
C HIS A 152 -15.14 34.54 18.17
N PHE A 153 -16.33 35.07 18.46
CA PHE A 153 -16.67 36.48 18.27
C PHE A 153 -17.52 36.98 19.44
N LYS A 154 -16.94 37.87 20.27
CA LYS A 154 -17.55 38.30 21.54
C LYS A 154 -17.87 37.07 22.41
N ASP A 155 -19.12 36.94 22.88
CA ASP A 155 -19.59 35.79 23.68
C ASP A 155 -20.13 34.63 22.83
N LYS A 156 -19.93 34.66 21.50
CA LYS A 156 -20.39 33.62 20.58
C LYS A 156 -19.24 32.76 20.08
N VAL A 157 -19.49 31.46 20.05
CA VAL A 157 -18.61 30.46 19.42
C VAL A 157 -19.44 29.71 18.39
N GLU A 158 -18.98 29.68 17.14
CA GLU A 158 -19.60 28.90 16.08
C GLU A 158 -18.58 27.95 15.44
N GLU A 159 -18.96 26.68 15.29
CA GLU A 159 -18.17 25.71 14.54
C GLU A 159 -18.53 25.81 13.05
N ILE A 160 -17.52 26.02 12.21
CA ILE A 160 -17.69 26.09 10.77
C ILE A 160 -16.71 25.18 10.04
N SER A 161 -17.11 24.67 8.88
CA SER A 161 -16.20 24.02 7.95
C SER A 161 -15.62 25.05 6.98
N ILE A 162 -14.30 25.13 6.90
CA ILE A 162 -13.56 26.02 6.01
C ILE A 162 -12.76 25.20 5.01
N ARG A 163 -12.63 25.70 3.78
CA ARG A 163 -11.68 25.12 2.82
C ARG A 163 -10.29 25.66 3.09
N LEU A 164 -9.27 24.81 3.03
CA LEU A 164 -7.87 25.20 3.27
C LEU A 164 -7.17 25.78 2.02
N ASP A 165 -7.78 25.62 0.84
CA ASP A 165 -7.30 26.18 -0.42
C ASP A 165 -7.64 27.68 -0.59
N GLN A 166 -8.59 28.20 0.19
CA GLN A 166 -9.02 29.59 0.10
C GLN A 166 -8.02 30.56 0.75
N THR A 167 -8.17 31.84 0.43
CA THR A 167 -7.39 32.94 1.01
C THR A 167 -8.01 33.48 2.29
N VAL A 168 -7.21 34.19 3.11
CA VAL A 168 -7.71 34.91 4.29
C VAL A 168 -8.84 35.90 3.92
N ALA A 169 -8.78 36.53 2.74
CA ALA A 169 -9.84 37.41 2.26
C ALA A 169 -11.18 36.68 2.05
N GLU A 170 -11.14 35.48 1.48
CA GLU A 170 -12.31 34.64 1.24
C GLU A 170 -12.88 34.11 2.55
N LEU A 171 -12.02 33.71 3.48
CA LEU A 171 -12.44 33.36 4.83
C LEU A 171 -13.16 34.53 5.51
N LYS A 172 -12.61 35.75 5.48
CA LYS A 172 -13.28 36.94 6.04
C LYS A 172 -14.65 37.19 5.38
N LYS A 173 -14.79 36.91 4.07
CA LYS A 173 -16.10 36.99 3.38
C LYS A 173 -17.07 35.92 3.88
N GLN A 174 -16.61 34.69 4.11
CA GLN A 174 -17.40 33.60 4.69
C GLN A 174 -17.85 33.95 6.12
N LEU A 175 -16.95 34.49 6.94
CA LEU A 175 -17.25 34.88 8.33
C LEU A 175 -18.22 36.05 8.45
N LYS A 176 -18.40 36.86 7.40
CA LYS A 176 -19.34 38.01 7.39
C LYS A 176 -20.76 37.59 7.79
N THR A 177 -21.22 36.42 7.35
CA THR A 177 -22.57 35.92 7.68
C THR A 177 -22.68 35.45 9.13
N VAL A 178 -21.57 35.00 9.72
CA VAL A 178 -21.48 34.50 11.09
C VAL A 178 -21.39 35.64 12.10
N VAL A 179 -20.47 36.59 11.87
CA VAL A 179 -20.18 37.67 12.85
C VAL A 179 -20.93 38.99 12.57
N HIS A 180 -21.65 39.09 11.46
CA HIS A 180 -22.35 40.29 11.01
C HIS A 180 -21.46 41.56 10.94
N LEU A 181 -20.16 41.41 10.67
CA LEU A 181 -19.20 42.50 10.49
C LEU A 181 -18.79 42.65 9.02
N SER A 182 -18.48 43.88 8.59
CA SER A 182 -17.86 44.08 7.28
C SER A 182 -16.44 43.51 7.27
N THR A 183 -16.00 42.97 6.13
CA THR A 183 -14.65 42.42 5.95
C THR A 183 -13.55 43.46 6.20
N SER A 184 -13.83 44.74 5.93
CA SER A 184 -12.91 45.86 6.17
C SER A 184 -12.71 46.18 7.65
N ASN A 185 -13.70 45.88 8.50
CA ASN A 185 -13.70 46.14 9.93
C ASN A 185 -13.35 44.90 10.77
N MET A 186 -12.83 43.84 10.14
CA MET A 186 -12.58 42.54 10.76
C MET A 186 -11.07 42.34 10.98
N LEU A 187 -10.67 42.18 12.25
CA LEU A 187 -9.40 41.59 12.66
C LEU A 187 -9.65 40.10 12.89
N LEU A 188 -8.77 39.27 12.33
CA LEU A 188 -8.87 37.82 12.39
C LEU A 188 -7.56 37.27 12.94
N TYR A 189 -7.65 36.53 14.03
CA TYR A 189 -6.53 35.89 14.68
C TYR A 189 -6.71 34.38 14.62
N TYR A 190 -5.63 33.66 14.33
CA TYR A 190 -5.59 32.21 14.31
C TYR A 190 -4.77 31.73 15.51
N PHE A 191 -5.32 30.77 16.26
CA PHE A 191 -4.63 30.15 17.38
C PHE A 191 -4.19 28.74 17.00
N ASP A 192 -2.88 28.59 16.81
CA ASP A 192 -2.23 27.30 16.63
C ASP A 192 -1.98 26.65 18.00
N HIS A 193 -2.51 25.46 18.23
CA HIS A 193 -2.38 24.76 19.51
C HIS A 193 -0.93 24.31 19.79
N GLU A 194 -0.08 24.23 18.77
CA GLU A 194 1.31 23.81 18.89
C GLU A 194 2.29 25.01 18.95
N ALA A 195 1.84 26.24 18.66
CA ALA A 195 2.70 27.40 18.63
C ALA A 195 2.90 28.03 20.02
N PRO A 196 4.16 28.28 20.46
CA PRO A 196 4.45 28.88 21.77
C PRO A 196 4.15 30.40 21.84
N PHE A 197 3.73 31.02 20.74
CA PHE A 197 3.63 32.48 20.60
C PHE A 197 2.19 33.00 20.44
N GLY A 198 1.22 32.40 21.13
CA GLY A 198 -0.15 32.93 21.18
C GLY A 198 -0.82 33.11 19.80
N PRO A 199 -1.96 33.82 19.73
CA PRO A 199 -2.71 33.97 18.49
C PRO A 199 -1.99 34.83 17.43
N GLU A 200 -1.82 34.32 16.22
CA GLU A 200 -1.25 35.03 15.06
C GLU A 200 -2.34 35.85 14.35
N GLU A 201 -2.12 37.16 14.16
CA GLU A 201 -3.01 37.98 13.35
C GLU A 201 -2.86 37.67 11.85
N MET A 202 -3.95 37.31 11.19
CA MET A 202 -4.01 37.05 9.76
C MET A 202 -4.07 38.36 8.95
N LYS A 203 -2.94 39.06 8.90
CA LYS A 203 -2.78 40.37 8.24
C LYS A 203 -2.82 40.28 6.72
N TYR A 204 -2.27 39.21 6.15
CA TYR A 204 -2.08 39.07 4.71
C TYR A 204 -3.30 38.42 4.05
N ASN A 205 -4.20 39.26 3.55
CA ASN A 205 -5.46 38.84 2.91
C ASN A 205 -5.28 37.87 1.72
N SER A 206 -4.14 37.92 1.02
CA SER A 206 -3.83 37.04 -0.13
C SER A 206 -3.19 35.70 0.26
N ARG A 207 -2.79 35.51 1.53
CA ARG A 207 -2.18 34.26 1.99
C ARG A 207 -3.24 33.15 2.03
N ALA A 208 -2.90 31.97 1.53
CA ALA A 208 -3.79 30.81 1.54
C ALA A 208 -3.81 30.13 2.90
N LEU A 209 -4.96 29.57 3.29
CA LEU A 209 -5.17 29.00 4.63
C LEU A 209 -4.28 27.79 4.92
N HIS A 210 -4.02 26.92 3.95
CA HIS A 210 -3.13 25.76 4.12
C HIS A 210 -1.71 26.13 4.58
N SER A 211 -1.26 27.37 4.36
CA SER A 211 0.07 27.83 4.81
C SER A 211 0.17 28.12 6.31
N TYR A 212 -0.94 28.01 7.05
CA TYR A 212 -1.00 28.15 8.50
C TYR A 212 -1.08 26.79 9.22
N GLY A 213 -1.08 25.68 8.48
CA GLY A 213 -1.13 24.34 9.09
C GLY A 213 -2.45 24.00 9.82
N ILE A 214 -3.53 24.73 9.51
CA ILE A 214 -4.83 24.61 10.20
C ILE A 214 -5.35 23.17 10.20
N GLN A 215 -5.80 22.71 11.36
CA GLN A 215 -6.36 21.40 11.64
C GLN A 215 -7.80 21.50 12.17
N ASP A 216 -8.45 20.34 12.30
CA ASP A 216 -9.76 20.25 12.92
C ASP A 216 -9.67 20.60 14.42
N GLY A 217 -10.56 21.47 14.89
CA GLY A 217 -10.63 21.94 16.28
C GLY A 217 -9.85 23.23 16.56
N ASP A 218 -9.13 23.77 15.56
CA ASP A 218 -8.42 25.03 15.72
C ASP A 218 -9.36 26.22 15.86
N LYS A 219 -8.83 27.30 16.46
CA LYS A 219 -9.64 28.45 16.89
C LYS A 219 -9.27 29.71 16.12
N PHE A 220 -10.29 30.40 15.64
CA PHE A 220 -10.20 31.74 15.10
C PHE A 220 -10.87 32.73 16.04
N PHE A 221 -10.22 33.85 16.31
CA PHE A 221 -10.81 34.96 17.05
C PHE A 221 -11.06 36.12 16.10
N VAL A 222 -12.27 36.64 16.15
CA VAL A 222 -12.69 37.78 15.35
C VAL A 222 -12.88 38.98 16.25
N GLU A 223 -12.28 40.11 15.90
CA GLU A 223 -12.44 41.38 16.61
C GLU A 223 -12.78 42.52 15.64
N PRO A 224 -13.62 43.49 16.05
CA PRO A 224 -13.85 44.69 15.26
C PRO A 224 -12.62 45.60 15.32
N LYS A 225 -12.22 46.21 14.19
CA LYS A 225 -11.18 47.25 14.23
C LYS A 225 -11.69 48.43 15.07
N SER A 226 -10.87 48.87 16.02
CA SER A 226 -11.10 50.14 16.72
C SER A 226 -11.01 51.29 15.72
N LYS A 227 -11.98 52.22 15.77
CA LYS A 227 -11.94 53.48 15.02
C LYS A 227 -10.89 54.43 15.58
#